data_AF-A0A925GGR4-F1
#
_entry.id   AF-A0A925GGR4-F1
#
_cell.length_a   1.000
_cell.length_b   1.000
_cell.length_c   1.000
_cell.angle_alpha   90.00
_cell.angle_beta   90.00
_cell.angle_gamma   90.00
#
_symmetry.space_group_name_H-M   'P 1'
#
loop_
_entity.id
_entity.type
_entity.pdbx_description
1 polymer ?
#
loop_
_entity_poly.entity_id
_entity_poly.type
_entity_poly.pdbx_seq_one_letter_code
_entity_poly.pdbx_strand_id
1 'polypeptide(L)'
;MRTLVNAIVLVAGLAMSTGAAAQSVYKCGNNYSQIPCADAVKLSTEDARTAAQKKDSEKAVARDMQAAKTMEKERLVEEKKAQASGKESAKVIEKISAAQAPATTKPAKDEVRKGDAPKKKSTKKVADKTK
;
A
#
# COMPACT_ATOMS: atom_id res chain seq x y z
N MET A 1 -40.03 16.52 27.02
CA MET A 1 -38.85 16.96 27.82
C MET A 1 -38.45 15.93 28.87
N ARG A 2 -39.34 15.45 29.76
CA ARG A 2 -39.00 14.42 30.77
C ARG A 2 -38.41 13.12 30.19
N THR A 3 -38.92 12.65 29.06
CA THR A 3 -38.44 11.43 28.38
C THR A 3 -37.04 11.59 27.77
N LEU A 4 -36.70 12.79 27.27
CA LEU A 4 -35.37 13.09 26.73
C LEU A 4 -34.31 13.16 27.83
N VAL A 5 -34.66 13.72 28.99
CA VAL A 5 -33.76 13.77 30.16
C VAL A 5 -33.45 12.36 30.67
N ASN A 6 -34.46 11.47 30.74
CA ASN A 6 -34.27 10.09 31.17
C ASN A 6 -33.36 9.29 30.21
N ALA A 7 -33.49 9.51 28.90
CA ALA A 7 -32.63 8.86 27.92
C ALA A 7 -31.16 9.31 28.03
N ILE A 8 -30.92 10.61 28.26
CA ILE A 8 -29.56 11.15 28.42
C ILE A 8 -28.90 10.62 29.70
N VAL A 9 -29.63 10.53 30.82
CA VAL A 9 -29.12 9.96 32.07
C VAL A 9 -28.75 8.49 31.90
N LEU A 10 -29.57 7.72 31.17
CA LEU A 10 -29.32 6.29 30.96
C LEU A 10 -28.06 6.08 30.08
N VAL A 11 -27.89 6.85 29.00
CA VAL A 11 -26.70 6.78 28.14
C VAL A 11 -25.43 7.21 28.88
N ALA A 12 -25.49 8.26 29.71
CA ALA A 12 -24.35 8.71 30.50
C ALA A 12 -23.91 7.68 31.56
N GLY A 13 -24.85 6.92 32.13
CA GLY A 13 -24.55 5.83 33.08
C GLY A 13 -23.83 4.65 32.42
N LEU A 14 -24.16 4.30 31.17
CA LEU A 14 -23.49 3.21 30.46
C LEU A 14 -22.02 3.50 30.17
N ALA A 15 -21.63 4.77 29.97
CA ALA A 15 -20.25 5.16 29.70
C ALA A 15 -19.31 4.98 30.91
N MET A 16 -19.85 4.96 32.13
CA MET A 16 -19.07 4.71 33.36
C MET A 16 -18.91 3.22 33.66
N SER A 17 -19.73 2.35 33.06
CA SER A 17 -19.74 0.92 33.34
C SER A 17 -18.87 0.09 32.40
N THR A 18 -18.26 0.70 31.39
CA THR A 18 -17.32 0.07 30.44
C THR A 18 -15.85 0.25 30.86
N GLY A 19 -15.58 0.23 32.15
CA GLY A 19 -14.23 -0.01 32.64
C GLY A 19 -13.86 -1.47 32.38
N ALA A 20 -12.93 -1.72 31.46
CA ALA A 20 -12.31 -3.03 31.30
C ALA A 20 -11.49 -3.34 32.55
N ALA A 21 -12.13 -3.88 33.59
CA ALA A 21 -11.43 -4.40 34.76
C ALA A 21 -10.50 -5.51 34.29
N ALA A 22 -9.23 -5.46 34.71
CA ALA A 22 -8.23 -6.47 34.39
C ALA A 22 -8.79 -7.87 34.70
N GLN A 23 -9.06 -8.65 33.64
CA GLN A 23 -9.59 -10.00 33.80
C GLN A 23 -8.48 -10.87 34.40
N SER A 24 -8.73 -11.42 35.58
CA SER A 24 -7.79 -12.36 36.20
C SER A 24 -7.76 -13.64 35.34
N VAL A 25 -6.67 -13.83 34.60
CA VAL A 25 -6.43 -15.05 33.82
C VAL A 25 -5.54 -15.96 34.63
N TYR A 26 -5.93 -17.22 34.72
CA TYR A 26 -5.22 -18.26 35.44
C TYR A 26 -4.66 -19.25 34.44
N LYS A 27 -3.41 -19.68 34.65
CA LYS A 27 -2.82 -20.78 33.90
C LYS A 27 -3.02 -22.07 34.70
N CYS A 28 -3.82 -22.99 34.15
CA CYS A 28 -4.08 -24.31 34.72
C CYS A 28 -3.34 -25.35 33.86
N GLY A 29 -2.09 -25.64 34.22
CA GLY A 29 -1.21 -26.51 33.44
C GLY A 29 -0.91 -25.95 32.05
N ASN A 30 -1.51 -26.54 31.00
CA ASN A 30 -1.36 -26.13 29.60
C ASN A 30 -2.56 -25.35 29.03
N ASN A 31 -3.58 -25.07 29.85
CA ASN A 31 -4.78 -24.33 29.45
C ASN A 31 -4.92 -23.03 30.26
N TYR A 32 -5.49 -22.01 29.64
CA TYR A 32 -5.80 -20.73 30.28
C TYR A 32 -7.29 -20.69 30.64
N SER A 33 -7.63 -20.23 31.84
CA SER A 33 -8.98 -20.15 32.37
C SER A 33 -9.23 -18.81 33.07
N GLN A 34 -10.47 -18.32 33.04
CA GLN A 34 -10.91 -17.15 33.82
C GLN A 34 -11.42 -17.54 35.22
N ILE A 35 -11.54 -18.84 35.50
CA ILE A 35 -11.94 -19.41 36.78
C ILE A 35 -10.69 -20.04 37.44
N PRO A 36 -10.42 -19.79 38.73
CA PRO A 36 -9.29 -20.39 39.42
C PRO A 36 -9.42 -21.93 39.50
N CYS A 37 -8.33 -22.62 39.20
CA CYS A 37 -8.17 -24.08 39.34
C CYS A 37 -7.34 -24.40 40.59
N ALA A 38 -7.33 -25.67 41.03
CA ALA A 38 -6.59 -26.10 42.22
C ALA A 38 -5.09 -25.71 42.21
N ASP A 39 -4.44 -25.81 41.04
CA ASP A 39 -3.01 -25.44 40.84
C ASP A 39 -2.84 -24.15 40.01
N ALA A 40 -3.83 -23.26 40.03
CA ALA A 40 -3.82 -22.08 39.18
C ALA A 40 -2.76 -21.06 39.57
N VAL A 41 -1.93 -20.66 38.61
CA VAL A 41 -1.06 -19.48 38.74
C VAL A 41 -1.80 -18.27 38.18
N LYS A 42 -2.02 -17.25 39.03
CA LYS A 42 -2.62 -15.97 38.62
C LYS A 42 -1.65 -15.23 37.71
N LEU A 43 -2.08 -14.91 36.49
CA LEU A 43 -1.34 -14.09 35.55
C LEU A 43 -1.91 -12.67 35.57
N SER A 44 -1.02 -11.68 35.68
CA SER A 44 -1.39 -10.30 35.40
C SER A 44 -1.49 -10.12 33.89
N THR A 45 -2.67 -9.72 33.43
CA THR A 45 -2.95 -9.41 32.02
C THR A 45 -2.89 -7.91 31.73
N GLU A 46 -2.39 -7.13 32.69
CA GLU A 46 -2.20 -5.70 32.51
C GLU A 46 -1.14 -5.42 31.44
N ASP A 47 -1.37 -4.39 30.62
CA ASP A 47 -0.38 -3.94 29.64
C ASP A 47 0.85 -3.43 30.40
N ALA A 48 1.96 -4.18 30.30
CA ALA A 48 3.22 -3.84 30.97
C ALA A 48 3.87 -2.54 30.44
N ARG A 49 3.29 -1.91 29.41
CA ARG A 49 3.80 -0.64 28.87
C ARG A 49 3.60 0.50 29.85
N THR A 50 4.73 1.07 30.27
CA THR A 50 4.78 2.27 31.09
C THR A 50 4.41 3.52 30.28
N ALA A 51 3.93 4.57 30.95
CA ALA A 51 3.63 5.85 30.30
C ALA A 51 4.86 6.49 29.62
N ALA A 52 6.07 6.22 30.12
CA ALA A 52 7.32 6.67 29.50
C ALA A 52 7.55 5.98 28.14
N GLN A 53 7.39 4.64 28.09
CA GLN A 53 7.51 3.88 26.84
C GLN A 53 6.46 4.32 25.80
N LYS A 54 5.24 4.66 26.23
CA LYS A 54 4.22 5.23 25.33
C LYS A 54 4.69 6.56 24.72
N LYS A 55 5.20 7.48 25.53
CA LYS A 55 5.70 8.79 25.03
C LYS A 55 6.86 8.64 24.06
N ASP A 56 7.78 7.72 24.32
CA ASP A 56 8.91 7.51 23.41
C ASP A 56 8.48 6.87 22.09
N SER A 57 7.51 5.95 22.13
CA SER A 57 6.88 5.39 20.93
C SER A 57 6.17 6.48 20.12
N GLU A 58 5.42 7.37 20.78
CA GLU A 58 4.73 8.48 20.13
C GLU A 58 5.71 9.44 19.43
N LYS A 59 6.86 9.74 20.05
CA LYS A 59 7.91 10.55 19.42
C LYS A 59 8.49 9.87 18.18
N ALA A 60 8.66 8.54 18.20
CA ALA A 60 9.11 7.80 17.03
C ALA A 60 8.09 7.88 15.90
N VAL A 61 6.82 7.58 16.20
CA VAL A 61 5.71 7.68 15.24
C VAL A 61 5.58 9.09 14.66
N ALA A 62 5.73 10.13 15.49
CA ALA A 62 5.67 11.51 15.02
C ALA A 62 6.76 11.83 13.99
N ARG A 63 7.99 11.35 14.19
CA ARG A 63 9.09 11.51 13.22
C ARG A 63 8.82 10.73 11.94
N ASP A 64 8.36 9.49 12.05
CA ASP A 64 8.07 8.65 10.89
C ASP A 64 6.93 9.22 10.06
N MET A 65 5.88 9.76 10.70
CA MET A 65 4.80 10.47 10.01
C MET A 65 5.29 11.71 9.25
N GLN A 66 6.23 12.46 9.82
CA GLN A 66 6.81 13.62 9.14
C GLN A 66 7.63 13.19 7.93
N ALA A 67 8.49 12.18 8.07
CA ALA A 67 9.27 11.64 6.98
C ALA A 67 8.37 11.11 5.85
N ALA A 68 7.33 10.35 6.18
CA ALA A 68 6.37 9.83 5.22
C ALA A 68 5.66 10.95 4.44
N LYS A 69 5.23 12.01 5.11
CA LYS A 69 4.61 13.18 4.46
C LYS A 69 5.56 13.91 3.52
N THR A 70 6.84 13.97 3.85
CA THR A 70 7.84 14.58 2.97
C THR A 70 8.02 13.74 1.70
N MET A 71 8.20 12.42 1.86
CA MET A 71 8.33 11.51 0.71
C MET A 71 7.08 11.51 -0.18
N GLU A 72 5.88 11.59 0.41
CA GLU A 72 4.63 11.71 -0.37
C GLU A 72 4.62 12.99 -1.22
N LYS A 73 5.01 14.13 -0.64
CA LYS A 73 5.07 15.41 -1.36
C LYS A 73 6.09 15.36 -2.50
N GLU A 74 7.25 14.78 -2.26
CA GLU A 74 8.30 14.60 -3.27
C GLU A 74 7.77 13.76 -4.44
N ARG A 75 7.15 12.61 -4.15
CA ARG A 75 6.50 11.77 -5.17
C ARG A 75 5.48 12.57 -5.99
N LEU A 76 4.60 13.34 -5.33
CA LEU A 76 3.59 14.14 -6.03
C LEU A 76 4.20 15.24 -6.92
N VAL A 77 5.33 15.82 -6.52
CA VAL A 77 6.05 16.82 -7.34
C VAL A 77 6.68 16.15 -8.56
N GLU A 78 7.32 15.00 -8.38
CA GLU A 78 7.93 14.23 -9.47
C GLU A 78 6.89 13.74 -10.46
N GLU A 79 5.77 13.20 -9.98
CA GLU A 79 4.66 12.76 -10.85
C GLU A 79 4.10 13.91 -11.68
N LYS A 80 3.93 15.09 -11.09
CA LYS A 80 3.48 16.29 -11.83
C LYS A 80 4.49 16.71 -12.90
N LYS A 81 5.78 16.68 -12.58
CA LYS A 81 6.86 17.00 -13.54
C LYS A 81 6.88 16.00 -14.69
N ALA A 82 6.85 14.71 -14.39
CA ALA A 82 6.83 13.65 -15.40
C ALA A 82 5.59 13.74 -16.30
N GLN A 83 4.41 14.04 -15.74
CA GLN A 83 3.20 14.26 -16.53
C GLN A 83 3.30 15.48 -17.45
N ALA A 84 3.89 16.58 -16.99
CA ALA A 84 4.10 17.76 -17.82
C ALA A 84 5.04 17.45 -19.00
N SER A 85 6.18 16.81 -18.74
CA SER A 85 7.14 16.41 -19.78
C SER A 85 6.57 15.38 -20.75
N GLY A 86 5.76 14.43 -20.26
CA GLY A 86 5.06 13.46 -21.11
C GLY A 86 4.03 14.10 -22.03
N LYS A 87 3.28 15.10 -21.54
CA LYS A 87 2.32 15.88 -22.35
C LYS A 87 3.01 16.72 -23.42
N GLU A 88 4.14 17.34 -23.10
CA GLU A 88 4.92 18.11 -24.06
C GLU A 88 5.48 17.20 -25.16
N SER A 89 6.06 16.06 -24.77
CA SER A 89 6.59 15.06 -25.70
C SER A 89 5.50 14.48 -26.61
N ALA A 90 4.31 14.20 -26.07
CA ALA A 90 3.17 13.74 -26.86
C ALA A 90 2.72 14.78 -27.90
N LYS A 91 2.67 16.06 -27.52
CA LYS A 91 2.31 17.16 -28.44
C LYS A 91 3.35 17.35 -29.56
N VAL A 92 4.63 17.15 -29.27
CA VAL A 92 5.70 17.20 -30.27
C VAL A 92 5.58 16.01 -31.24
N ILE A 93 5.34 14.80 -30.73
CA ILE A 93 5.14 13.60 -31.56
C ILE A 93 3.90 13.75 -32.45
N GLU A 94 2.80 14.28 -31.93
CA GLU A 94 1.57 14.53 -32.70
C GLU A 94 1.80 15.55 -33.84
N LYS A 95 2.56 16.63 -33.59
CA LYS A 95 2.92 17.59 -34.64
C LYS A 95 3.82 16.98 -35.71
N ILE A 96 4.78 16.13 -35.32
CA ILE A 96 5.65 15.43 -36.27
C ILE A 96 4.84 14.42 -37.09
N SER A 97 3.91 13.68 -36.48
CA SER A 97 3.07 12.74 -37.21
C SER A 97 2.05 13.43 -38.12
N ALA A 98 1.52 14.58 -37.72
CA ALA A 98 0.62 15.40 -38.56
C ALA A 98 1.35 16.04 -39.74
N ALA A 99 2.62 16.44 -39.56
CA ALA A 99 3.47 16.93 -40.64
C ALA A 99 3.93 15.84 -41.62
N GLN A 100 3.84 14.56 -41.22
CA GLN A 100 4.17 13.40 -42.04
C GLN A 100 2.96 12.69 -42.66
N ALA A 101 1.75 13.25 -42.54
CA ALA A 101 0.56 12.70 -43.20
C ALA A 101 0.71 12.83 -44.74
N PRO A 102 0.79 11.72 -45.50
CA PRO A 102 0.88 11.79 -46.96
C PRO A 102 -0.46 12.22 -47.56
N ALA A 103 -0.41 13.15 -48.51
CA ALA A 103 -1.56 13.49 -49.35
C ALA A 103 -2.05 12.24 -50.11
N THR A 104 -3.35 12.00 -50.05
CA THR A 104 -4.07 10.87 -50.64
C THR A 104 -3.90 10.75 -52.16
N THR A 105 -3.61 9.55 -52.67
CA THR A 105 -4.13 9.08 -53.97
C THR A 105 -4.52 7.60 -53.95
N LYS A 106 -5.60 7.32 -54.69
CA LYS A 106 -6.50 6.16 -54.79
C LYS A 106 -5.85 4.79 -55.10
N PRO A 107 -6.59 3.67 -54.90
CA PRO A 107 -6.06 2.32 -55.02
C PRO A 107 -5.99 1.86 -56.49
N ALA A 108 -4.82 1.39 -56.91
CA ALA A 108 -4.67 0.64 -58.16
C ALA A 108 -4.28 -0.80 -57.82
N LYS A 109 -5.13 -1.73 -58.26
CA LYS A 109 -4.81 -3.15 -58.44
C LYS A 109 -3.61 -3.26 -59.39
N ASP A 110 -2.66 -4.14 -59.08
CA ASP A 110 -1.90 -4.97 -60.02
C ASP A 110 -1.12 -5.99 -59.16
N GLU A 111 -1.55 -7.26 -59.16
CA GLU A 111 -0.97 -8.35 -59.96
C GLU A 111 0.29 -8.96 -59.32
N VAL A 112 0.04 -10.09 -58.64
CA VAL A 112 0.87 -11.28 -58.44
C VAL A 112 2.28 -11.26 -59.06
N ARG A 113 3.32 -11.43 -58.22
CA ARG A 113 4.43 -12.34 -58.57
C ARG A 113 5.03 -13.03 -57.33
N LYS A 114 5.41 -14.27 -57.60
CA LYS A 114 5.57 -15.45 -56.75
C LYS A 114 7.06 -15.69 -56.46
N GLY A 115 7.36 -16.24 -55.28
CA GLY A 115 8.65 -16.85 -54.90
C GLY A 115 9.56 -15.91 -54.08
N ASP A 116 10.22 -16.30 -53.00
CA ASP A 116 10.46 -17.61 -52.39
C ASP A 116 10.85 -17.43 -50.91
N ALA A 117 10.53 -18.45 -50.12
CA ALA A 117 10.72 -18.53 -48.67
C ALA A 117 12.21 -18.81 -48.25
N PRO A 118 12.53 -18.82 -46.94
CA PRO A 118 13.80 -18.36 -46.37
C PRO A 118 14.92 -19.42 -46.34
N LYS A 119 16.19 -18.98 -46.37
CA LYS A 119 17.34 -19.83 -46.01
C LYS A 119 17.89 -19.48 -44.62
N LYS A 120 17.59 -20.36 -43.65
CA LYS A 120 18.38 -20.56 -42.42
C LYS A 120 19.79 -21.06 -42.78
N LYS A 121 20.82 -20.50 -42.14
CA LYS A 121 22.09 -21.18 -41.77
C LYS A 121 22.54 -20.56 -40.43
N SER A 122 22.39 -21.25 -39.31
CA SER A 122 23.32 -22.26 -38.76
C SER A 122 24.53 -21.62 -38.05
N THR A 123 24.43 -21.58 -36.72
CA THR A 123 25.46 -21.90 -35.71
C THR A 123 26.89 -21.39 -35.87
N LYS A 124 27.35 -20.57 -34.91
CA LYS A 124 28.72 -20.69 -34.37
C LYS A 124 28.85 -20.24 -32.91
N LYS A 125 29.06 -21.27 -32.07
CA LYS A 125 29.78 -21.37 -30.79
C LYS A 125 30.02 -20.15 -29.89
N VAL A 126 29.56 -20.36 -28.65
CA VAL A 126 30.06 -19.88 -27.35
C VAL A 126 31.58 -20.06 -27.19
N ALA A 127 32.23 -19.05 -26.61
CA ALA A 127 33.46 -19.14 -25.82
C ALA A 127 33.32 -18.07 -24.72
N ASP A 128 32.88 -18.43 -23.52
CA ASP A 128 33.71 -18.81 -22.36
C ASP A 128 35.09 -18.14 -22.33
N LYS A 129 35.25 -17.16 -21.43
CA LYS A 129 36.55 -16.94 -20.78
C LYS A 129 36.35 -16.31 -19.40
N THR A 130 36.35 -17.18 -18.42
CA THR A 130 36.68 -16.89 -17.02
C THR A 130 38.14 -16.46 -16.92
N LYS A 131 38.42 -15.35 -16.24
CA LYS A 131 39.61 -15.21 -15.40
C LYS A 131 39.40 -14.12 -14.36
#